data_AF-A0A512DW78-F1
#
_entry.id   AF-A0A512DW78-F1
#
_cell.length_a   1.000
_cell.length_b   1.000
_cell.length_c   1.000
_cell.angle_alpha   90.00
_cell.angle_beta   90.00
_cell.angle_gamma   90.00
#
_symmetry.space_group_name_H-M   'P 1'
#
loop_
_entity.id
_entity.type
_entity.pdbx_description
1 polymer ?
#
loop_
_entity_poly.entity_id
_entity_poly.type
_entity_poly.pdbx_seq_one_letter_code
_entity_poly.pdbx_strand_id
1 'polypeptide(L)'
;MVVGRRYLIRQTSGDLVELSHRDFDRADDRIAPIAGLAGRCVEMVSVVVVEAPDHKRVVSDVAFTKVYFDADGFVDVSKRDLMIRLMLESCADRRPPAAARDRKSLTGFAHRARGRLDREFRWRPDRAVLNEVMIRFDLPLSDRLAPEALTAEGAGRSGADMKPTVH
;
A
#
# COMPACT_ATOMS: atom_id res chain seq x y z
N MET A 1 -9.89 -5.34 22.40
CA MET A 1 -8.93 -5.00 21.34
C MET A 1 -9.43 -3.76 20.65
N VAL A 2 -8.68 -2.66 20.71
CA VAL A 2 -9.04 -1.40 20.04
C VAL A 2 -8.14 -1.25 18.83
N VAL A 3 -8.71 -0.95 17.67
CA VAL A 3 -7.94 -0.70 16.44
C VAL A 3 -8.05 0.78 16.10
N GLY A 4 -6.92 1.47 16.07
CA GLY A 4 -6.81 2.87 15.69
C GLY A 4 -6.07 3.04 14.37
N ARG A 5 -6.33 4.15 13.68
CA ARG A 5 -5.58 4.58 12.51
C ARG A 5 -4.92 5.92 12.80
N ARG A 6 -3.67 6.07 12.38
CA ARG A 6 -2.93 7.33 12.41
C ARG A 6 -2.46 7.66 11.01
N TYR A 7 -2.48 8.94 10.68
CA TYR A 7 -2.09 9.42 9.37
C TYR A 7 -1.01 10.48 9.53
N LEU A 8 0.08 10.35 8.78
CA LEU A 8 1.04 11.43 8.58
C LEU A 8 0.93 11.90 7.13
N ILE A 9 0.98 13.20 6.90
CA ILE A 9 1.08 13.76 5.55
C ILE A 9 2.40 14.51 5.41
N ARG A 10 3.01 14.42 4.24
CA ARG A 10 4.18 15.22 3.89
C ARG A 10 3.72 16.61 3.46
N GLN A 11 4.20 17.63 4.16
CA GLN A 11 3.98 19.02 3.77
C GLN A 11 4.91 19.44 2.62
N THR A 12 4.64 20.60 2.03
CA THR A 12 5.47 21.18 0.97
C THR A 12 6.89 21.51 1.46
N SER A 13 7.07 21.75 2.76
CA SER A 13 8.39 21.91 3.40
C SER A 13 9.21 20.61 3.37
N GLY A 14 8.56 19.46 3.19
CA GLY A 14 9.17 18.13 3.27
C GLY A 14 8.88 17.41 4.60
N ASP A 15 8.38 18.11 5.61
CA ASP A 15 8.13 17.56 6.95
C ASP A 15 6.91 16.64 6.99
N LEU A 16 6.97 15.61 7.84
CA LEU A 16 5.81 14.79 8.18
C LEU A 16 5.05 15.37 9.36
N VAL A 17 3.78 15.72 9.12
CA VAL A 17 2.86 16.19 10.16
C VAL A 17 1.72 15.21 10.35
N GLU A 18 1.21 15.13 11.57
CA GLU A 18 0.05 14.32 11.86
C GLU A 18 -1.23 14.94 11.29
N LEU A 19 -1.99 14.14 10.55
CA LEU A 19 -3.33 14.46 10.14
C LEU A 19 -4.31 13.77 11.08
N SER A 20 -5.21 14.55 11.65
CA SER A 20 -6.31 14.07 12.49
C SER A 20 -7.09 12.97 11.76
N HIS A 21 -7.16 11.77 12.35
CA HIS A 21 -7.92 10.66 11.78
C HIS A 21 -9.39 11.05 11.55
N ARG A 22 -9.97 11.80 12.50
CA ARG A 22 -11.35 12.25 12.40
C ARG A 22 -11.57 13.22 11.25
N ASP A 23 -10.62 14.13 11.00
CA ASP A 23 -10.75 15.09 9.90
C ASP A 23 -10.57 14.39 8.56
N PHE A 24 -9.62 13.46 8.47
CA PHE A 24 -9.44 12.64 7.28
C PHE A 24 -10.67 11.80 6.97
N ASP A 25 -11.20 11.05 7.95
CA ASP A 25 -12.37 10.20 7.76
C ASP A 25 -13.60 11.04 7.36
N ARG A 26 -13.79 12.21 7.97
CA ARG A 26 -14.86 13.14 7.55
C ARG A 26 -14.68 13.70 6.15
N ALA A 27 -13.44 13.90 5.70
CA ALA A 27 -13.16 14.33 4.33
C ALA A 27 -13.38 13.20 3.33
N ASP A 28 -13.07 11.95 3.69
CA ASP A 28 -13.33 10.76 2.88
C ASP A 28 -14.83 10.44 2.78
N ASP A 29 -15.56 10.58 3.89
CA ASP A 29 -17.01 10.40 3.96
C ASP A 29 -17.80 11.57 3.35
N ARG A 30 -17.11 12.60 2.82
CA ARG A 30 -17.69 13.84 2.30
C ARG A 30 -18.56 14.60 3.30
N ILE A 31 -18.24 14.48 4.59
CA ILE A 31 -18.92 15.16 5.70
C ILE A 31 -18.35 16.56 5.93
N ALA A 32 -17.03 16.72 5.89
CA ALA A 32 -16.37 18.02 6.07
C ALA A 32 -15.03 18.06 5.31
N PRO A 33 -14.73 19.13 4.55
CA PRO A 33 -13.49 19.22 3.80
C PRO A 33 -12.30 19.63 4.68
N ILE A 34 -11.09 19.31 4.22
CA ILE A 34 -9.85 19.83 4.76
C ILE A 34 -9.35 20.92 3.81
N ALA A 35 -9.76 22.17 4.06
CA ALA A 35 -9.51 23.29 3.15
C ALA A 35 -8.03 23.48 2.77
N GLY A 36 -7.08 23.24 3.70
CA GLY A 36 -5.64 23.32 3.42
C GLY A 36 -5.10 22.26 2.45
N LEU A 37 -5.92 21.27 2.11
CA LEU A 37 -5.60 20.19 1.18
C LEU A 37 -6.35 20.28 -0.16
N ALA A 38 -7.22 21.29 -0.34
CA ALA A 38 -7.98 21.49 -1.57
C ALA A 38 -7.12 21.46 -2.85
N GLY A 39 -7.49 20.59 -3.79
CA GLY A 39 -6.83 20.39 -5.08
C GLY A 39 -5.46 19.73 -5.01
N ARG A 40 -5.04 19.22 -3.85
CA ARG A 40 -3.69 18.69 -3.64
C ARG A 40 -3.65 17.17 -3.78
N CYS A 41 -2.55 16.68 -4.33
CA CYS A 41 -2.08 15.32 -4.14
C CYS A 41 -1.06 15.33 -2.99
N VAL A 42 -1.35 14.62 -1.91
CA VAL A 42 -0.47 14.53 -0.73
C VAL A 42 0.16 13.15 -0.61
N GLU A 43 1.41 13.12 -0.18
CA GLU A 43 2.10 11.90 0.23
C GLU A 43 1.70 11.59 1.67
N MET A 44 1.11 10.42 1.90
CA MET A 44 0.52 10.03 3.17
C MET A 44 1.11 8.70 3.67
N VAL A 45 1.41 8.66 4.96
CA VAL A 45 1.67 7.43 5.72
C VAL A 45 0.39 7.08 6.47
N SER A 46 -0.13 5.87 6.27
CA SER A 46 -1.20 5.31 7.10
C SER A 46 -0.62 4.23 8.00
N VAL A 47 -0.92 4.32 9.31
CA VAL A 47 -0.46 3.36 10.31
C VAL A 47 -1.66 2.79 11.05
N VAL A 48 -1.76 1.46 11.08
CA VAL A 48 -2.77 0.75 11.85
C VAL A 48 -2.15 0.32 13.17
N VAL A 49 -2.74 0.77 14.28
CA VAL A 49 -2.30 0.44 15.63
C VAL A 49 -3.36 -0.42 16.29
N VAL A 50 -2.95 -1.55 16.85
CA VAL A 50 -3.80 -2.47 17.59
C VAL A 50 -3.41 -2.41 19.06
N GLU A 51 -4.37 -2.11 19.93
CA GLU A 51 -4.21 -2.19 21.37
C GLU A 51 -4.71 -3.56 21.87
N ALA A 52 -3.77 -4.35 22.36
CA ALA A 52 -4.02 -5.65 22.95
C ALA A 52 -4.68 -5.51 24.35
N PRO A 53 -5.31 -6.58 24.88
CA PRO A 53 -6.01 -6.54 26.17
C PRO A 53 -5.12 -6.16 27.37
N ASP A 54 -3.81 -6.32 27.25
CA ASP A 54 -2.79 -5.91 28.22
C ASP A 54 -2.38 -4.43 28.08
N HIS A 55 -3.14 -3.63 27.33
CA HIS A 55 -2.87 -2.24 26.98
C HIS A 55 -1.59 -2.01 26.17
N LYS A 56 -0.98 -3.07 25.63
CA LYS A 56 0.16 -2.94 24.73
C LYS A 56 -0.31 -2.51 23.35
N ARG A 57 0.27 -1.42 22.83
CA ARG A 57 0.04 -0.96 21.47
C ARG A 57 1.06 -1.58 20.53
N VAL A 58 0.57 -2.16 19.45
CA VAL A 58 1.40 -2.79 18.41
C VAL A 58 0.96 -2.22 17.07
N VAL A 59 1.93 -1.75 16.28
CA VAL A 59 1.66 -1.40 14.88
C VAL A 59 1.46 -2.69 14.09
N SER A 60 0.30 -2.81 13.45
CA SER A 60 -0.06 -3.96 12.64
C SER A 60 0.27 -3.76 11.16
N ASP A 61 0.22 -2.52 10.67
CA ASP A 61 0.46 -2.21 9.25
C ASP A 61 0.92 -0.77 9.07
N VAL A 62 1.72 -0.54 8.02
CA VAL A 62 2.20 0.77 7.59
C VAL A 62 2.15 0.84 6.06
N ALA A 63 1.43 1.83 5.53
CA ALA A 63 1.29 2.05 4.09
C ALA A 63 1.75 3.44 3.67
N PHE A 64 2.45 3.52 2.54
CA PHE A 64 2.92 4.77 1.92
C PHE A 64 2.17 5.02 0.61
N THR A 65 1.22 5.95 0.65
CA THR A 65 0.26 6.17 -0.42
C THR A 65 0.15 7.65 -0.77
N LYS A 66 -0.13 7.95 -2.03
CA LYS A 66 -0.59 9.26 -2.48
C LYS A 66 -2.11 9.36 -2.34
N VAL A 67 -2.58 10.41 -1.69
CA VAL A 67 -4.02 10.71 -1.56
C VAL A 67 -4.33 11.99 -2.32
N TYR A 68 -5.42 11.97 -3.06
CA TYR A 68 -5.87 13.07 -3.89
C TYR A 68 -7.07 13.73 -3.25
N PHE A 69 -7.02 15.05 -3.16
CA PHE A 69 -8.13 15.87 -2.69
C PHE A 69 -8.73 16.64 -3.87
N ASP A 70 -10.06 16.72 -3.91
CA ASP A 70 -10.79 17.51 -4.89
C ASP A 70 -10.62 19.03 -4.62
N ALA A 71 -11.15 19.86 -5.51
CA ALA A 71 -11.01 21.32 -5.43
C ALA A 71 -11.59 21.93 -4.14
N ASP A 72 -12.47 21.21 -3.45
CA ASP A 72 -13.11 21.67 -2.21
C ASP A 72 -12.38 21.13 -0.97
N GLY A 73 -11.45 20.18 -1.11
CA GLY A 73 -10.69 19.59 -0.01
C GLY A 73 -11.32 18.33 0.57
N PHE A 74 -12.23 17.67 -0.14
CA PHE A 74 -12.62 16.29 0.15
C PHE A 74 -11.68 15.31 -0.52
N VAL A 75 -11.65 14.05 -0.09
CA VAL A 75 -10.95 13.01 -0.86
C VAL A 75 -11.63 12.88 -2.22
N ASP A 76 -10.84 12.91 -3.29
CA ASP A 76 -11.32 12.82 -4.66
C ASP A 76 -11.95 11.44 -4.89
N VAL A 77 -13.26 11.43 -5.10
CA VAL A 77 -14.07 10.21 -5.27
C VAL A 77 -13.62 9.41 -6.50
N SER A 78 -13.27 10.09 -7.60
CA SER A 78 -12.83 9.42 -8.82
C SER A 78 -11.50 8.70 -8.60
N LYS A 79 -10.59 9.31 -7.85
CA LYS A 79 -9.30 8.70 -7.47
C LYS A 79 -9.49 7.57 -6.46
N ARG A 80 -10.36 7.74 -5.46
CA ARG A 80 -10.70 6.71 -4.49
C ARG A 80 -11.31 5.48 -5.16
N ASP A 81 -12.32 5.68 -6.01
CA ASP A 81 -12.99 4.59 -6.71
C ASP A 81 -12.05 3.87 -7.68
N LEU A 82 -11.14 4.62 -8.33
CA LEU A 82 -10.09 4.03 -9.14
C LEU A 82 -9.14 3.17 -8.29
N MET A 83 -8.71 3.65 -7.13
CA MET A 83 -7.84 2.90 -6.22
C MET A 83 -8.52 1.61 -5.77
N ILE A 84 -9.75 1.68 -5.27
CA ILE A 84 -10.53 0.51 -4.83
C ILE A 84 -10.67 -0.51 -5.97
N ARG A 85 -11.06 -0.04 -7.17
CA ARG A 85 -11.19 -0.91 -8.35
C ARG A 85 -9.88 -1.62 -8.65
N LEU A 86 -8.77 -0.88 -8.75
CA LEU A 86 -7.48 -1.47 -9.05
C LEU A 86 -7.02 -2.44 -7.94
N MET A 87 -7.31 -2.16 -6.67
CA MET A 87 -7.03 -3.08 -5.56
C MET A 87 -7.80 -4.40 -5.74
N LEU A 88 -9.09 -4.34 -6.08
CA LEU A 88 -9.91 -5.52 -6.34
C LEU A 88 -9.40 -6.30 -7.57
N GLU A 89 -9.05 -5.60 -8.64
CA GLU A 89 -8.50 -6.18 -9.88
C GLU A 89 -7.13 -6.82 -9.64
N SER A 90 -6.30 -6.23 -8.76
CA SER A 90 -4.99 -6.76 -8.39
C SER A 90 -5.03 -8.11 -7.68
N CYS A 91 -6.19 -8.50 -7.17
CA CYS A 91 -6.42 -9.77 -6.48
C CYS A 91 -7.14 -10.81 -7.36
N ALA A 92 -7.40 -10.51 -8.64
CA ALA A 92 -8.21 -11.35 -9.52
C ALA A 92 -7.62 -12.75 -9.77
N ASP A 93 -6.28 -12.87 -9.73
CA ASP A 93 -5.54 -14.13 -9.91
C ASP A 93 -5.55 -15.05 -8.67
N ARG A 94 -5.97 -14.53 -7.51
CA ARG A 94 -6.06 -15.28 -6.24
C ARG A 94 -7.45 -15.82 -5.96
N ARG A 95 -8.46 -15.45 -6.76
CA ARG A 95 -9.84 -15.92 -6.57
C ARG A 95 -9.96 -17.38 -7.03
N PRO A 96 -10.67 -18.24 -6.27
CA PRO A 96 -10.95 -19.60 -6.72
C PRO A 96 -11.75 -19.55 -8.04
N PRO A 97 -11.47 -20.44 -9.00
CA PRO A 97 -12.06 -20.39 -10.33
C PRO A 97 -13.55 -20.77 -10.25
N ALA A 98 -14.43 -19.78 -10.18
CA ALA A 98 -15.88 -20.01 -10.18
C ALA A 98 -16.46 -20.25 -11.59
N ALA A 99 -15.67 -20.04 -12.64
CA ALA A 99 -15.98 -20.38 -14.02
C ALA A 99 -14.68 -20.26 -14.82
N ALA A 100 -14.57 -21.00 -15.92
CA ALA A 100 -13.40 -21.14 -16.79
C ALA A 100 -12.88 -19.84 -17.45
N ARG A 101 -12.58 -18.79 -16.68
CA ARG A 101 -11.73 -17.69 -17.14
C ARG A 101 -10.29 -18.19 -17.18
N ASP A 102 -9.64 -17.99 -18.33
CA ASP A 102 -8.24 -18.33 -18.52
C ASP A 102 -7.38 -17.72 -17.40
N ARG A 103 -6.77 -18.59 -16.60
CA ARG A 103 -5.94 -18.19 -15.46
C ARG A 103 -4.77 -17.31 -15.91
N LYS A 104 -4.23 -17.51 -17.12
CA LYS A 104 -3.17 -16.64 -17.68
C LYS A 104 -3.68 -15.23 -17.93
N SER A 105 -4.90 -15.09 -18.45
CA SER A 105 -5.58 -13.80 -18.62
C SER A 105 -5.79 -13.07 -17.28
N LEU A 106 -6.22 -13.79 -16.23
CA LEU A 106 -6.38 -13.23 -14.89
C LEU A 106 -5.06 -12.77 -14.27
N THR A 107 -3.98 -13.54 -14.41
CA THR A 107 -2.65 -13.15 -13.94
C THR A 107 -2.15 -11.87 -14.64
N GLY A 108 -2.27 -11.81 -15.98
CA GLY A 108 -1.87 -10.63 -16.73
C GLY A 108 -2.71 -9.39 -16.37
N PHE A 109 -4.00 -9.58 -16.15
CA PHE A 109 -4.90 -8.52 -15.69
C PHE A 109 -4.53 -8.00 -14.30
N ALA A 110 -4.35 -8.90 -13.32
CA ALA A 110 -3.94 -8.55 -11.97
C ALA A 110 -2.58 -7.85 -11.95
N HIS A 111 -1.61 -8.29 -12.76
CA HIS A 111 -0.31 -7.66 -12.89
C HIS A 111 -0.41 -6.22 -13.42
N ARG A 112 -1.22 -5.96 -14.46
CA ARG A 112 -1.45 -4.60 -14.96
C ARG A 112 -2.11 -3.70 -13.93
N ALA A 113 -3.06 -4.22 -13.16
CA ALA A 113 -3.71 -3.49 -12.07
C ALA A 113 -2.69 -3.11 -10.98
N ARG A 114 -1.84 -4.04 -10.54
CA ARG A 114 -0.73 -3.77 -9.61
C ARG A 114 0.21 -2.69 -10.15
N GLY A 115 0.61 -2.78 -11.42
CA GLY A 115 1.49 -1.78 -12.04
C GLY A 115 0.83 -0.39 -12.18
N ARG A 116 -0.50 -0.31 -12.27
CA ARG A 116 -1.22 0.97 -12.24
C ARG A 116 -1.35 1.52 -10.82
N LEU A 117 -1.65 0.67 -9.83
CA LEU A 117 -1.63 1.06 -8.42
C LEU A 117 -0.27 1.63 -8.02
N ASP A 118 0.80 0.93 -8.39
CA ASP A 118 2.16 1.32 -8.05
C ASP A 118 2.54 2.69 -8.65
N ARG A 119 2.16 2.94 -9.90
CA ARG A 119 2.48 4.22 -10.56
C ARG A 119 1.66 5.39 -10.02
N GLU A 120 0.36 5.17 -9.84
CA GLU A 120 -0.58 6.23 -9.48
C GLU A 120 -0.56 6.52 -7.98
N PHE A 121 -0.69 5.49 -7.15
CA PHE A 121 -1.00 5.64 -5.72
C PHE A 121 0.18 5.33 -4.81
N ARG A 122 1.23 4.65 -5.28
CA ARG A 122 2.37 4.39 -4.40
C ARG A 122 3.20 5.65 -4.21
N TRP A 123 3.53 5.92 -2.96
CA TRP A 123 4.61 6.80 -2.61
C TRP A 123 5.84 5.97 -2.22
N ARG A 124 7.00 6.35 -2.74
CA ARG A 124 8.30 5.73 -2.43
C ARG A 124 9.12 6.74 -1.62
N PRO A 125 8.95 6.79 -0.29
CA PRO A 125 9.71 7.70 0.55
C PRO A 125 11.21 7.40 0.48
N ASP A 126 12.03 8.42 0.71
CA ASP A 126 13.46 8.24 0.93
C ASP A 126 13.74 7.62 2.30
N ARG A 127 15.02 7.28 2.54
CA ARG A 127 15.45 6.63 3.78
C ARG A 127 15.25 7.50 5.02
N ALA A 128 15.36 8.82 4.90
CA ALA A 128 15.19 9.72 6.05
C ALA A 128 13.73 9.72 6.50
N VAL A 129 12.79 9.82 5.56
CA VAL A 129 11.35 9.73 5.82
C VAL A 129 10.98 8.37 6.41
N LEU A 130 11.53 7.27 5.87
CA LEU A 130 11.31 5.94 6.44
C LEU A 130 11.78 5.89 7.89
N ASN A 131 13.01 6.32 8.18
CA ASN A 131 13.56 6.31 9.54
C ASN A 131 12.72 7.16 10.50
N GLU A 132 12.25 8.33 10.06
CA GLU A 132 11.38 9.19 10.86
C GLU A 132 10.08 8.48 11.24
N VAL A 133 9.41 7.80 10.27
CA VAL A 133 8.20 7.00 10.54
C VAL A 133 8.50 5.89 11.52
N MET A 134 9.62 5.19 11.37
CA MET A 134 9.98 4.10 12.28
C MET A 134 10.17 4.60 13.71
N ILE A 135 10.87 5.73 13.89
CA ILE A 135 11.08 6.36 15.20
C ILE A 135 9.75 6.84 15.78
N ARG A 136 8.91 7.51 14.99
CA ARG A 136 7.65 8.11 15.46
C ARG A 136 6.60 7.09 15.91
N PHE A 137 6.68 5.85 15.42
CA PHE A 137 5.77 4.76 15.78
C PHE A 137 6.44 3.60 16.54
N ASP A 138 7.65 3.82 17.09
CA ASP A 138 8.42 2.82 17.85
C ASP A 138 8.56 1.46 17.11
N LEU A 139 8.73 1.53 15.79
CA LEU A 139 8.89 0.36 14.93
C LEU A 139 10.35 -0.08 14.91
N PRO A 140 10.63 -1.40 14.81
CA PRO A 140 11.99 -1.89 14.70
C PRO A 140 12.67 -1.33 13.44
N LEU A 141 13.67 -0.47 13.60
CA LEU A 141 14.41 0.16 12.51
C LEU A 141 14.82 -0.91 11.50
N SER A 142 14.17 -0.88 10.35
CA SER A 142 14.32 -1.93 9.36
C SER A 142 15.35 -1.51 8.32
N ASP A 143 16.51 -2.14 8.35
CA ASP A 143 17.41 -2.21 7.19
C ASP A 143 16.76 -2.95 5.99
N ARG A 144 15.58 -3.56 6.19
CA ARG A 144 14.87 -4.42 5.22
C ARG A 144 13.56 -3.88 4.64
N LEU A 145 13.18 -2.62 4.90
CA LEU A 145 11.98 -2.02 4.26
C LEU A 145 12.23 -1.47 2.85
N ALA A 146 13.42 -1.72 2.28
CA ALA A 146 13.62 -1.62 0.84
C ALA A 146 12.63 -2.59 0.16
N PRO A 147 12.00 -2.21 -0.96
CA PRO A 147 11.08 -3.11 -1.64
C PRO A 147 11.87 -4.28 -2.22
N GLU A 148 11.88 -5.41 -1.52
CA GLU A 148 12.13 -6.71 -2.13
C GLU A 148 10.98 -7.00 -3.09
N ALA A 149 11.11 -6.45 -4.29
CA ALA A 149 10.45 -7.00 -5.45
C ALA A 149 11.12 -8.35 -5.75
N LEU A 150 10.32 -9.41 -5.65
CA LEU A 150 10.33 -10.53 -6.61
C LEU A 150 11.69 -11.20 -6.85
N THR A 151 12.05 -12.13 -5.96
CA THR A 151 12.80 -13.33 -6.37
C THR A 151 12.04 -14.58 -5.93
N ALA A 152 10.95 -14.83 -6.65
CA ALA A 152 10.41 -16.17 -6.81
C ALA A 152 10.56 -16.57 -8.28
N GLU A 153 11.80 -16.79 -8.71
CA GLU A 153 12.13 -17.82 -9.70
C GLU A 153 12.89 -18.89 -8.91
N GLY A 154 12.37 -20.09 -8.64
CA GLY A 154 11.54 -20.84 -9.56
C GLY A 154 12.32 -21.23 -10.81
N ALA A 155 13.65 -21.43 -10.71
CA ALA A 155 14.43 -22.11 -11.74
C ALA A 155 13.93 -23.56 -11.85
N GLY A 156 13.03 -23.77 -12.81
CA GLY A 156 12.50 -25.07 -13.18
C GLY A 156 13.59 -25.98 -13.73
N ARG A 157 13.41 -27.25 -13.38
CA ARG A 157 13.77 -28.47 -14.12
C ARG A 157 14.31 -28.25 -15.55
N SER A 158 15.49 -28.79 -15.81
CA SER A 158 15.81 -29.44 -17.09
C SER A 158 16.36 -30.83 -16.77
N GLY A 159 15.66 -31.88 -17.22
CA GLY A 159 16.13 -33.25 -17.13
C GLY A 159 17.15 -33.57 -18.21
N ALA A 160 17.95 -34.61 -17.97
CA ALA A 160 18.41 -35.53 -19.00
C ALA A 160 18.98 -36.77 -18.31
N ASP A 161 18.25 -37.86 -18.45
CA ASP A 161 18.69 -39.24 -18.28
C ASP A 161 19.72 -39.54 -19.39
N MET A 162 20.93 -39.99 -19.05
CA MET A 162 21.78 -40.80 -19.94
C MET A 162 23.01 -41.31 -19.19
N LYS A 163 23.01 -42.62 -18.87
CA LYS A 163 24.24 -43.41 -18.84
C LYS A 163 24.84 -43.43 -20.26
N PRO A 164 26.17 -43.50 -20.37
CA PRO A 164 26.71 -44.77 -20.85
C PRO A 164 27.97 -45.23 -20.11
N THR A 165 28.10 -46.55 -20.11
CA THR A 165 29.25 -47.38 -19.76
C THR A 165 30.42 -47.16 -20.74
N VAL A 166 31.60 -47.69 -20.37
CA VAL A 166 32.79 -48.02 -21.19
C VAL A 166 33.88 -46.92 -21.18
N HIS A 167 35.16 -47.14 -20.85
CA HIS A 167 36.04 -48.32 -20.68
C HIS A 167 36.87 -48.23 -19.39
#